data_AF-A0A1G0D575-F1
#
_entry.id   AF-A0A1G0D575-F1
#
_cell.length_a   1.000
_cell.length_b   1.000
_cell.length_c   1.000
_cell.angle_alpha   90.00
_cell.angle_beta   90.00
_cell.angle_gamma   90.00
#
_symmetry.space_group_name_H-M   'P 1'
#
loop_
_entity.id
_entity.type
_entity.pdbx_description
1 polymer ?
#
loop_
_entity_poly.entity_id
_entity_poly.type
_entity_poly.pdbx_seq_one_letter_code
_entity_poly.pdbx_strand_id
1 'polypeptide(L)'
;MKRNVACIVAALHLLVSPFAASAASLADKFTPETPYYFDSFDPGQQPWKPGQHLNIEEVFKNYQYYEIVLDQNGKEITVNQYVRGVKTGSEKYLELPDGSLRKK
;
A
#
# COMPACT_ATOMS: atom_id res chain seq x y z
N MET A 1 -48.64 -48.23 -18.23
CA MET A 1 -48.57 -46.76 -18.34
C MET A 1 -48.68 -46.14 -16.95
N LYS A 2 -47.55 -45.84 -16.31
CA LYS A 2 -47.44 -44.98 -15.12
C LYS A 2 -46.07 -44.28 -15.21
N ARG A 3 -46.09 -42.97 -15.37
CA ARG A 3 -44.91 -42.09 -15.41
C ARG A 3 -44.51 -41.78 -13.98
N ASN A 4 -43.28 -42.10 -13.60
CA ASN A 4 -42.68 -41.58 -12.37
C ASN A 4 -41.56 -40.61 -12.75
N VAL A 5 -41.80 -39.38 -12.37
CA VAL A 5 -40.93 -38.21 -12.51
C VAL A 5 -39.90 -38.24 -11.37
N ALA A 6 -38.63 -38.02 -11.70
CA ALA A 6 -37.68 -37.37 -10.78
C ALA A 6 -36.46 -36.88 -11.57
N CYS A 7 -36.46 -35.59 -11.92
CA CYS A 7 -35.26 -34.87 -12.34
C CYS A 7 -34.30 -34.76 -11.16
N ILE A 8 -33.13 -35.41 -11.24
CA ILE A 8 -32.06 -35.19 -10.26
C ILE A 8 -31.20 -34.04 -10.79
N VAL A 9 -31.41 -32.85 -10.24
CA VAL A 9 -30.52 -31.70 -10.43
C VAL A 9 -29.35 -31.89 -9.45
N ALA A 10 -28.17 -32.23 -9.97
CA ALA A 10 -26.95 -32.25 -9.17
C ALA A 10 -26.47 -30.80 -8.94
N ALA A 11 -26.60 -30.31 -7.71
CA ALA A 11 -26.10 -29.00 -7.31
C ALA A 11 -24.57 -29.06 -7.14
N LEU A 12 -23.86 -28.40 -8.05
CA LEU A 12 -22.41 -28.18 -7.97
C LEU A 12 -22.15 -26.98 -7.03
N HIS A 13 -21.93 -27.22 -5.74
CA HIS A 13 -21.45 -26.18 -4.83
C HIS A 13 -19.93 -26.15 -4.82
N LEU A 14 -19.34 -25.43 -5.78
CA LEU A 14 -17.98 -24.93 -5.65
C LEU A 14 -18.00 -23.86 -4.55
N LEU A 15 -17.65 -24.27 -3.31
CA LEU A 15 -17.26 -23.36 -2.24
C LEU A 15 -15.97 -22.65 -2.66
N VAL A 16 -16.11 -21.57 -3.43
CA VAL A 16 -15.03 -20.62 -3.63
C VAL A 16 -14.91 -19.84 -2.33
N SER A 17 -14.04 -20.29 -1.42
CA SER A 17 -13.64 -19.48 -0.27
C SER A 17 -12.90 -18.25 -0.80
N PRO A 18 -13.41 -17.02 -0.61
CA PRO A 18 -12.60 -15.84 -0.88
C PRO A 18 -11.54 -15.77 0.23
N PHE A 19 -10.30 -16.12 -0.10
CA PHE A 19 -9.15 -15.67 0.69
C PHE A 19 -9.10 -14.16 0.54
N ALA A 20 -9.72 -13.44 1.47
CA ALA A 20 -9.49 -12.02 1.64
C ALA A 20 -8.06 -11.87 2.15
N ALA A 21 -7.11 -11.72 1.23
CA ALA A 21 -5.76 -11.29 1.57
C ALA A 21 -5.87 -9.87 2.11
N SER A 22 -5.93 -9.72 3.44
CA SER A 22 -5.83 -8.42 4.09
C SER A 22 -4.44 -7.88 3.82
N ALA A 23 -4.34 -6.80 3.05
CA ALA A 23 -3.09 -6.05 2.97
C ALA A 23 -2.80 -5.49 4.38
N ALA A 24 -1.61 -5.78 4.92
CA ALA A 24 -1.16 -5.15 6.16
C ALA A 24 -1.06 -3.64 5.94
N SER A 25 -1.70 -2.87 6.81
CA SER A 25 -1.81 -1.41 6.70
C SER A 25 -0.43 -0.76 6.86
N LEU A 26 -0.27 0.47 6.38
CA LEU A 26 0.99 1.20 6.61
C LEU A 26 1.26 1.46 8.09
N ALA A 27 0.22 1.62 8.90
CA ALA A 27 0.35 1.73 10.35
C ALA A 27 0.99 0.48 11.00
N ASP A 28 0.90 -0.69 10.35
CA ASP A 28 1.56 -1.91 10.82
C ASP A 28 3.06 -1.92 10.47
N LYS A 29 3.48 -1.13 9.48
CA LYS A 29 4.85 -1.11 8.94
C LYS A 29 5.66 0.09 9.43
N PHE A 30 4.98 1.19 9.77
CA PHE A 30 5.58 2.46 10.08
C PHE A 30 5.01 3.06 11.35
N THR A 31 5.89 3.58 12.20
CA THR A 31 5.51 4.35 13.37
C THR A 31 5.02 5.73 12.93
N PRO A 32 3.83 6.18 13.37
CA PRO A 32 3.35 7.54 13.14
C PRO A 32 4.38 8.61 13.52
N GLU A 33 4.38 9.73 12.79
CA GLU A 33 5.26 10.89 13.02
C GLU A 33 6.77 10.60 12.91
N THR A 34 7.17 9.37 12.56
CA THR A 34 8.56 8.98 12.35
C THR A 34 8.93 9.13 10.87
N PRO A 35 10.04 9.82 10.53
CA PRO A 35 10.50 9.91 9.15
C PRO A 35 11.20 8.63 8.69
N TYR A 36 10.82 8.15 7.51
CA TYR A 36 11.44 7.02 6.83
C TYR A 36 12.00 7.45 5.48
N TYR A 37 13.25 7.10 5.19
CA TYR A 37 13.94 7.51 3.96
C TYR A 37 14.01 6.39 2.93
N PHE A 38 13.78 6.75 1.67
CA PHE A 38 13.78 5.86 0.51
C PHE A 38 14.47 6.52 -0.69
N ASP A 39 15.07 5.71 -1.56
CA ASP A 39 15.69 6.16 -2.81
C ASP A 39 14.67 6.45 -3.93
N SER A 40 13.48 5.88 -3.81
CA SER A 40 12.44 5.88 -4.83
C SER A 40 11.06 5.91 -4.20
N PHE A 41 10.11 6.46 -4.95
CA PHE A 41 8.70 6.50 -4.58
C PHE A 41 7.84 6.38 -5.84
N ASP A 42 7.03 5.32 -5.93
CA ASP A 42 6.08 5.10 -7.02
C ASP A 42 4.66 4.93 -6.47
N PRO A 43 3.83 5.99 -6.45
CA PRO A 43 2.46 5.90 -5.97
C PRO A 43 1.52 5.15 -6.92
N GLY A 44 1.97 4.84 -8.15
CA GLY A 44 1.20 4.09 -9.13
C GLY A 44 1.19 2.58 -8.88
N GLN A 45 2.02 2.08 -7.97
CA GLN A 45 2.06 0.68 -7.59
C GLN A 45 0.79 0.26 -6.81
N GLN A 46 0.22 -0.90 -7.14
CA GLN A 46 -0.99 -1.43 -6.50
C GLN A 46 -0.81 -2.93 -6.14
N PRO A 47 -0.77 -3.31 -4.84
CA PRO A 47 -0.71 -2.43 -3.67
C PRO A 47 0.63 -1.68 -3.64
N TRP A 48 0.65 -0.48 -3.08
CA TRP A 48 1.88 0.26 -2.88
C TRP A 48 2.76 -0.48 -1.87
N LYS A 49 4.02 -0.65 -2.23
CA LYS A 49 5.02 -1.21 -1.33
C LYS A 49 6.16 -0.21 -1.19
N PRO A 50 6.50 0.20 0.04
CA PRO A 50 7.71 0.96 0.23
C PRO A 50 8.90 0.13 -0.23
N GLY A 51 9.90 0.79 -0.81
CA GLY A 51 11.19 0.18 -1.13
C GLY A 51 11.97 -0.17 0.14
N GLN A 52 13.28 -0.37 0.00
CA GLN A 52 14.15 -0.55 1.15
C GLN A 52 14.21 0.75 1.96
N HIS A 53 13.89 0.66 3.26
CA HIS A 53 14.17 1.76 4.18
C HIS A 53 15.69 1.89 4.37
N LEU A 54 16.19 3.11 4.19
CA LEU A 54 17.59 3.46 4.29
C LEU A 54 17.79 4.53 5.37
N ASN A 55 19.01 4.62 5.89
CA ASN A 55 19.35 5.77 6.74
C ASN A 55 19.62 7.03 5.91
N ILE A 56 19.67 8.18 6.57
CA ILE A 56 19.86 9.48 5.89
C ILE A 56 21.22 9.56 5.14
N GLU A 57 22.28 8.97 5.68
CA GLU A 57 23.61 8.99 5.07
C GLU A 57 23.67 8.16 3.78
N GLU A 58 22.89 7.08 3.70
CA GLU A 58 22.77 6.25 2.50
C GLU A 58 22.02 6.98 1.39
N VAL A 59 20.85 7.56 1.69
CA VAL A 59 20.05 8.24 0.66
C VAL A 59 20.65 9.57 0.21
N PHE A 60 21.39 10.26 1.08
CA PHE A 60 22.02 11.54 0.75
C PHE A 60 23.04 11.40 -0.39
N LYS A 61 23.71 10.25 -0.49
CA LYS A 61 24.66 9.92 -1.57
C LYS A 61 24.01 9.85 -2.94
N ASN A 62 22.70 9.57 -3.00
CA ASN A 62 21.97 9.40 -4.27
C ASN A 62 21.57 10.73 -4.90
N TYR A 63 21.80 11.87 -4.23
CA TYR A 63 21.38 13.21 -4.63
C TYR A 63 19.86 13.40 -4.83
N GLN A 64 19.05 12.35 -4.87
CA GLN A 64 17.61 12.41 -4.87
C GLN A 64 17.08 11.34 -3.94
N TYR A 65 16.15 11.71 -3.06
CA TYR A 65 15.55 10.79 -2.11
C TYR A 65 14.20 11.30 -1.63
N TYR A 66 13.47 10.41 -0.96
CA TYR A 66 12.13 10.65 -0.45
C TYR A 66 12.13 10.41 1.06
N GLU A 67 11.49 11.33 1.79
CA GLU A 67 11.13 11.15 3.18
C GLU A 67 9.63 10.94 3.26
N ILE A 68 9.21 9.87 3.94
CA ILE A 68 7.80 9.53 4.15
C ILE A 68 7.51 9.62 5.64
N VAL A 69 6.46 10.38 5.98
CA VAL A 69 5.98 10.55 7.36
C VAL A 69 4.50 10.23 7.40
N LEU A 70 4.10 9.31 8.28
CA LEU A 70 2.69 9.02 8.54
C LEU A 70 2.09 10.08 9.48
N ASP A 71 0.83 10.43 9.24
CA ASP A 71 0.05 11.21 10.20
C ASP A 71 -0.18 10.41 11.50
N GLN A 72 -0.65 11.08 12.54
CA GLN A 72 -0.90 10.48 13.85
C GLN A 72 -1.83 9.27 13.81
N ASN A 73 -2.74 9.21 12.83
CA ASN A 73 -3.69 8.12 12.68
C ASN A 73 -3.18 6.99 11.76
N GLY A 74 -2.01 7.16 11.14
CA GLY A 74 -1.43 6.22 10.18
C GLY A 74 -2.24 6.05 8.89
N LYS A 75 -3.12 7.00 8.56
CA LYS A 75 -4.02 6.96 7.39
C LYS A 75 -3.54 7.83 6.24
N GLU A 76 -2.85 8.92 6.56
CA GLU A 76 -2.27 9.82 5.57
C GLU A 76 -0.76 9.70 5.62
N ILE A 77 -0.13 9.68 4.45
CA ILE A 77 1.32 9.83 4.34
C ILE A 77 1.65 11.18 3.70
N THR A 78 2.65 11.84 4.24
CA THR A 78 3.32 12.98 3.62
C THR A 78 4.62 12.50 3.01
N VAL A 79 4.79 12.74 1.72
CA VAL A 79 5.96 12.36 0.94
C VAL A 79 6.71 13.62 0.55
N ASN A 80 7.91 13.80 1.08
CA ASN A 80 8.79 14.92 0.78
C ASN A 80 9.88 14.46 -0.18
N GLN A 81 10.01 15.14 -1.32
CA GLN A 81 11.10 14.88 -2.26
C GLN A 81 12.26 15.83 -1.99
N TYR A 82 13.46 15.27 -1.91
CA TYR A 82 14.70 16.02 -1.76
C TYR A 82 15.58 15.82 -2.98
N VAL A 83 16.17 16.91 -3.46
CA VAL A 83 17.21 16.90 -4.50
C VAL A 83 18.40 17.68 -3.96
N ARG A 84 19.56 17.03 -3.88
CA ARG A 84 20.82 17.53 -3.32
C ARG A 84 20.65 18.11 -1.92
N GLY A 85 19.86 17.43 -1.09
CA GLY A 85 19.56 17.83 0.29
C GLY A 85 18.54 18.96 0.42
N VAL A 86 18.02 19.50 -0.68
CA VAL A 86 16.99 20.56 -0.66
C VAL A 86 15.64 19.94 -0.93
N LYS A 87 14.64 20.25 -0.09
CA LYS A 87 13.25 19.85 -0.32
C LYS A 87 12.71 20.55 -1.56
N THR A 88 12.32 19.78 -2.57
CA THR A 88 11.80 20.26 -3.86
C THR A 88 10.31 20.03 -4.03
N GLY A 89 9.74 19.07 -3.27
CA GLY A 89 8.32 18.72 -3.34
C GLY A 89 7.79 18.18 -2.02
N SER A 90 6.48 18.29 -1.84
CA SER A 90 5.74 17.69 -0.72
C SER A 90 4.36 17.33 -1.20
N GLU A 91 3.99 16.06 -1.08
CA GLU A 91 2.70 15.56 -1.53
C GLU A 91 2.07 14.72 -0.43
N LYS A 92 0.73 14.66 -0.40
CA LYS A 92 -0.02 13.87 0.56
C LYS A 92 -0.81 12.78 -0.14
N TYR A 93 -0.80 11.60 0.46
CA TYR A 93 -1.51 10.44 -0.03
C TYR A 93 -2.33 9.81 1.08
N LEU A 94 -3.47 9.25 0.70
CA LEU A 94 -4.28 8.37 1.54
C LEU A 94 -4.04 6.93 1.11
N GLU A 95 -3.79 6.05 2.08
CA GLU A 95 -3.83 4.61 1.83
C GLU A 95 -5.28 4.13 1.74
N LEU A 96 -5.61 3.43 0.65
CA LEU A 96 -6.91 2.80 0.45
C LEU A 96 -6.90 1.37 1.01
N PRO A 97 -8.08 0.75 1.27
CA PRO A 97 -8.15 -0.61 1.82
C PRO A 97 -7.47 -1.70 0.97
N ASP A 98 -7.26 -1.44 -0.32
CA ASP A 98 -6.53 -2.33 -1.24
C ASP A 98 -4.99 -2.12 -1.20
N GLY A 99 -4.51 -1.22 -0.33
CA GLY A 99 -3.11 -0.83 -0.20
C GLY A 99 -2.62 0.13 -1.29
N SER A 100 -3.48 0.60 -2.19
CA SER A 100 -3.10 1.64 -3.16
C SER A 100 -3.03 3.02 -2.51
N LEU A 101 -2.25 3.92 -3.12
CA LEU A 101 -2.16 5.30 -2.67
C LEU A 101 -3.02 6.22 -3.55
N ARG A 102 -3.83 7.06 -2.92
CA ARG A 102 -4.60 8.11 -3.59
C ARG A 102 -4.08 9.48 -3.18
N LYS A 103 -3.66 10.27 -4.17
CA LYS A 103 -3.24 11.66 -3.94
C LYS A 103 -4.40 12.49 -3.38
N LYS A 104 -4.10 13.33 -2.38
CA LYS A 104 -5.06 14.23 -1.72
C LYS A 104 -5.02 15.63 -2.31
#